data_AF-I0L7S9-F1
#
_entry.id   AF-I0L7S9-F1
#
_cell.length_a   1.000
_cell.length_b   1.000
_cell.length_c   1.000
_cell.angle_alpha   90.00
_cell.angle_beta   90.00
_cell.angle_gamma   90.00
#
_symmetry.space_group_name_H-M   'P 1'
#
loop_
_entity.id
_entity.type
_entity.pdbx_description
1 polymer ?
#
loop_
_entity_poly.entity_id
_entity_poly.type
_entity_poly.pdbx_seq_one_letter_code
_entity_poly.pdbx_strand_id
1 'polypeptide(L)'
;MVGEPAAVASKSLRDRSNELRRTHKRLRGYTAAGTWSMSVEAARRRSRAAVDMLSAAAFLAPQDISLDLLSLAASRRLTLSSRGGSASDKADDAVTTLRAYSLVNRSDSSVSVHRLVQAMTRSEMSPRTYRKVAGRVASSLAQVFPNNVESDACWAECERYLPHVLALVEHSDDRSTSDALLEVMNRAGHFLAARRRFRAVEQLMTMAMERASSRTRWRRRLADAMDLRGHALAART
;
A
#
# COMPACT_ATOMS: atom_id res chain seq x y z
N MET A 1 24.22 -22.16 6.45
CA MET A 1 24.13 -20.76 5.98
C MET A 1 22.85 -20.17 6.52
N VAL A 2 22.96 -19.41 7.61
CA VAL A 2 21.83 -18.89 8.38
C VAL A 2 21.25 -17.69 7.62
N GLY A 3 19.98 -17.82 7.21
CA GLY A 3 19.25 -16.75 6.53
C GLY A 3 19.05 -15.57 7.47
N GLU A 4 19.49 -14.39 7.02
CA GLU A 4 19.31 -13.14 7.73
C GLU A 4 17.82 -12.87 7.97
N PRO A 5 17.36 -12.60 9.21
CA PRO A 5 15.94 -12.47 9.49
C PRO A 5 15.34 -11.20 8.86
N ALA A 6 14.16 -11.33 8.26
CA ALA A 6 13.43 -10.25 7.55
C ALA A 6 13.25 -8.95 8.37
N ALA A 7 13.31 -9.04 9.70
CA ALA A 7 13.33 -7.90 10.61
C ALA A 7 14.56 -6.98 10.41
N VAL A 8 15.75 -7.54 10.13
CA VAL A 8 17.00 -6.79 9.89
C VAL A 8 16.95 -6.07 8.54
N ALA A 9 16.36 -6.70 7.51
CA ALA A 9 16.17 -6.09 6.20
C ALA A 9 15.23 -4.86 6.25
N SER A 10 14.14 -4.93 7.02
CA SER A 10 13.18 -3.81 7.18
C SER A 10 13.71 -2.64 8.03
N LYS A 11 14.69 -2.90 8.91
CA LYS A 11 15.44 -1.89 9.67
C LYS A 11 16.48 -1.19 8.78
N SER A 12 17.22 -1.98 8.00
CA SER A 12 18.23 -1.52 7.03
C SER A 12 17.65 -0.57 5.96
N LEU A 13 16.48 -0.87 5.39
CA LEU A 13 15.82 0.02 4.42
C LEU A 13 15.34 1.34 5.02
N ARG A 14 15.00 1.36 6.31
CA ARG A 14 14.60 2.56 7.05
C ARG A 14 15.78 3.44 7.41
N ASP A 15 16.89 2.84 7.80
CA ASP A 15 18.14 3.55 8.07
C ASP A 15 18.67 4.16 6.76
N ARG A 16 18.62 3.42 5.65
CA ARG A 16 18.91 3.94 4.30
C ARG A 16 17.94 5.06 3.89
N SER A 17 16.65 4.96 4.19
CA SER A 17 15.67 6.02 3.91
C SER A 17 15.88 7.28 4.78
N ASN A 18 16.32 7.13 6.03
CA ASN A 18 16.64 8.24 6.93
C ASN A 18 17.97 8.90 6.57
N GLU A 19 18.95 8.11 6.14
CA GLU A 19 20.23 8.57 5.61
C GLU A 19 20.02 9.33 4.30
N LEU A 20 19.23 8.78 3.37
CA LEU A 20 18.77 9.51 2.19
C LEU A 20 18.05 10.80 2.58
N ARG A 21 17.21 10.83 3.63
CA ARG A 21 16.56 12.06 4.10
C ARG A 21 17.56 13.11 4.61
N ARG A 22 18.64 12.69 5.29
CA ARG A 22 19.70 13.57 5.79
C ARG A 22 20.57 14.13 4.65
N THR A 23 20.93 13.30 3.69
CA THR A 23 21.74 13.69 2.53
C THR A 23 20.93 14.57 1.56
N HIS A 24 19.64 14.26 1.33
CA HIS A 24 18.76 15.06 0.48
C HIS A 24 18.42 16.44 1.06
N LYS A 25 18.29 16.56 2.39
CA LYS A 25 18.07 17.88 3.02
C LYS A 25 19.23 18.84 2.74
N ARG A 26 20.45 18.32 2.52
CA ARG A 26 21.65 19.11 2.17
C ARG A 26 21.78 19.45 0.68
N LEU A 27 21.11 18.72 -0.23
CA LEU A 27 21.33 18.80 -1.69
C LEU A 27 20.10 19.27 -2.49
N ARG A 28 19.17 19.98 -1.85
CA ARG A 28 17.87 20.39 -2.44
C ARG A 28 17.98 21.23 -3.73
N GLY A 29 19.14 21.78 -4.08
CA GLY A 29 19.34 22.60 -5.27
C GLY A 29 19.76 21.88 -6.57
N TYR A 30 20.33 20.66 -6.50
CA TYR A 30 21.04 20.05 -7.65
C TYR A 30 20.75 18.56 -7.89
N THR A 31 19.69 18.01 -7.30
CA THR A 31 19.39 16.56 -7.36
C THR A 31 17.99 16.29 -7.89
N ALA A 32 17.77 15.06 -8.39
CA ALA A 32 16.45 14.57 -8.78
C ALA A 32 15.38 14.77 -7.69
N ALA A 33 15.78 14.77 -6.41
CA ALA A 33 14.90 15.07 -5.29
C ALA A 33 14.51 16.56 -5.16
N GLY A 34 15.39 17.47 -5.55
CA GLY A 34 15.09 18.91 -5.64
C GLY A 34 14.02 19.17 -6.71
N THR A 35 14.24 18.64 -7.91
CA THR A 35 13.25 18.72 -9.02
C THR A 35 11.93 18.05 -8.64
N TRP A 36 11.96 16.87 -8.02
CA TRP A 36 10.75 16.21 -7.53
C TRP A 36 10.00 17.05 -6.49
N SER A 37 10.71 17.65 -5.52
CA SER A 37 10.08 18.46 -4.48
C SER A 37 9.34 19.66 -5.08
N MET A 38 9.94 20.30 -6.10
CA MET A 38 9.30 21.37 -6.86
C MET A 38 8.06 20.89 -7.63
N SER A 39 8.14 19.73 -8.29
CA SER A 39 7.01 19.12 -9.00
C SER A 39 5.86 18.79 -8.05
N VAL A 40 6.13 18.20 -6.88
CA VAL A 40 5.10 17.89 -5.88
C VAL A 40 4.47 19.15 -5.32
N GLU A 41 5.26 20.20 -5.06
CA GLU A 41 4.74 21.46 -4.56
C GLU A 41 3.90 22.20 -5.62
N ALA A 42 4.32 22.17 -6.88
CA ALA A 42 3.53 22.69 -7.99
C ALA A 42 2.20 21.93 -8.16
N ALA A 43 2.24 20.59 -8.07
CA ALA A 43 1.04 19.76 -8.05
C ALA A 43 0.13 20.10 -6.85
N ARG A 44 0.69 20.32 -5.66
CA ARG A 44 -0.04 20.71 -4.44
C ARG A 44 -0.80 22.01 -4.61
N ARG A 45 -0.18 23.02 -5.23
CA ARG A 45 -0.80 24.32 -5.51
C ARG A 45 -1.99 24.18 -6.47
N ARG A 46 -1.91 23.24 -7.43
CA ARG A 46 -2.98 23.03 -8.42
C ARG A 46 -4.11 22.14 -7.89
N SER A 47 -3.79 21.07 -7.18
CA SER A 47 -4.75 20.11 -6.64
C SER A 47 -4.23 19.43 -5.39
N ARG A 48 -4.90 19.68 -4.25
CA ARG A 48 -4.62 18.95 -3.00
C ARG A 48 -4.99 17.46 -3.12
N ALA A 49 -5.98 17.13 -3.93
CA ALA A 49 -6.38 15.75 -4.20
C ALA A 49 -5.28 14.97 -4.93
N ALA A 50 -4.58 15.61 -5.88
CA ALA A 50 -3.43 15.01 -6.56
C ALA A 50 -2.35 14.55 -5.56
N VAL A 51 -1.99 15.39 -4.59
CA VAL A 51 -0.98 15.00 -3.59
C VAL A 51 -1.49 13.94 -2.62
N ASP A 52 -2.79 13.94 -2.30
CA ASP A 52 -3.38 12.88 -1.49
C ASP A 52 -3.37 11.52 -2.23
N MET A 53 -3.65 11.51 -3.54
CA MET A 53 -3.53 10.30 -4.39
C MET A 53 -2.09 9.84 -4.50
N LEU A 54 -1.13 10.76 -4.73
CA LEU A 54 0.29 10.43 -4.74
C LEU A 54 0.76 9.84 -3.40
N SER A 55 0.28 10.41 -2.29
CA SER A 55 0.57 9.92 -0.95
C SER A 55 0.04 8.50 -0.75
N ALA A 56 -1.19 8.20 -1.21
CA ALA A 56 -1.75 6.85 -1.18
C ALA A 56 -0.96 5.87 -2.06
N ALA A 57 -0.66 6.27 -3.31
CA ALA A 57 0.14 5.50 -4.25
C ALA A 57 1.52 5.14 -3.70
N ALA A 58 2.08 5.95 -2.80
CA ALA A 58 3.34 5.68 -2.14
C ALA A 58 3.34 4.42 -1.24
N PHE A 59 2.19 3.84 -0.93
CA PHE A 59 2.06 2.58 -0.17
C PHE A 59 1.60 1.39 -1.01
N LEU A 60 1.44 1.58 -2.31
CA LEU A 60 0.94 0.58 -3.25
C LEU A 60 2.08 0.06 -4.14
N ALA A 61 1.90 -1.11 -4.77
CA ALA A 61 2.80 -1.55 -5.83
C ALA A 61 2.94 -0.47 -6.93
N PRO A 62 4.11 -0.35 -7.59
CA PRO A 62 4.43 0.76 -8.49
C PRO A 62 3.68 0.74 -9.83
N GLN A 63 2.98 -0.35 -10.15
CA GLN A 63 2.28 -0.55 -11.43
C GLN A 63 0.84 -1.00 -11.17
N ASP A 64 -0.01 -0.84 -12.18
CA ASP A 64 -1.41 -1.32 -12.22
C ASP A 64 -2.32 -0.84 -11.09
N ILE A 65 -2.04 0.35 -10.56
CA ILE A 65 -2.87 0.94 -9.51
C ILE A 65 -4.18 1.43 -10.12
N SER A 66 -5.31 0.83 -9.74
CA SER A 66 -6.62 1.28 -10.24
C SER A 66 -6.99 2.68 -9.74
N LEU A 67 -7.64 3.47 -10.60
CA LEU A 67 -8.13 4.79 -10.22
C LEU A 67 -9.17 4.70 -9.10
N ASP A 68 -10.00 3.66 -9.07
CA ASP A 68 -10.98 3.43 -8.02
C ASP A 68 -10.32 3.27 -6.65
N LEU A 69 -9.24 2.48 -6.58
CA LEU A 69 -8.48 2.28 -5.35
C LEU A 69 -7.81 3.59 -4.88
N LEU A 70 -7.22 4.37 -5.80
CA LEU A 70 -6.64 5.67 -5.44
C LEU A 70 -7.70 6.66 -4.96
N SER A 71 -8.85 6.68 -5.63
CA SER A 71 -9.98 7.53 -5.28
C SER A 71 -10.50 7.19 -3.89
N LEU A 72 -10.64 5.90 -3.58
CA LEU A 72 -11.06 5.43 -2.26
C LEU A 72 -10.07 5.84 -1.17
N ALA A 73 -8.76 5.73 -1.43
CA ALA A 73 -7.71 6.09 -0.47
C ALA A 73 -7.53 7.61 -0.29
N ALA A 74 -7.80 8.40 -1.33
CA ALA A 74 -7.77 9.86 -1.31
C ALA A 74 -9.11 10.50 -0.85
N SER A 75 -10.18 9.70 -0.81
CA SER A 75 -11.60 10.10 -0.75
C SER A 75 -11.96 11.24 0.19
N ARG A 76 -11.35 11.32 1.39
CA ARG A 76 -11.68 12.36 2.38
C ARG A 76 -11.55 13.80 1.87
N ARG A 77 -10.79 14.09 0.80
CA ARG A 77 -10.77 15.41 0.14
C ARG A 77 -11.48 15.48 -1.21
N LEU A 78 -11.71 14.33 -1.85
CA LEU A 78 -12.47 14.24 -3.10
C LEU A 78 -13.97 14.47 -2.83
N THR A 79 -14.47 13.97 -1.70
CA THR A 79 -15.86 14.15 -1.26
C THR A 79 -16.13 15.52 -0.63
N LEU A 80 -15.12 16.18 -0.04
CA LEU A 80 -15.27 17.46 0.67
C LEU A 80 -14.91 18.71 -0.18
N SER A 81 -14.51 18.55 -1.44
CA SER A 81 -14.24 19.72 -2.31
C SER A 81 -15.55 20.31 -2.81
N SER A 82 -15.80 21.58 -2.46
CA SER A 82 -16.97 22.39 -2.81
C SER A 82 -17.12 22.72 -4.29
N ARG A 83 -16.13 22.37 -5.13
CA ARG A 83 -16.24 22.49 -6.59
C ARG A 83 -17.03 21.28 -7.10
N GLY A 84 -18.10 21.55 -7.84
CA GLY A 84 -18.97 20.54 -8.45
C GLY A 84 -18.20 19.53 -9.33
N GLY A 85 -18.86 18.43 -9.66
CA GLY A 85 -18.27 17.28 -10.37
C GLY A 85 -18.30 16.00 -9.54
N SER A 86 -18.35 14.85 -10.22
CA SER A 86 -18.40 13.53 -9.60
C SER A 86 -17.07 13.20 -8.89
N ALA A 87 -17.06 12.18 -8.03
CA ALA A 87 -15.81 11.71 -7.42
C ALA A 87 -14.82 11.18 -8.46
N SER A 88 -15.33 10.63 -9.57
CA SER A 88 -14.53 10.13 -10.70
C SER A 88 -13.86 11.28 -11.45
N ASP A 89 -14.60 12.33 -11.79
CA ASP A 89 -14.06 13.51 -12.49
C ASP A 89 -12.90 14.15 -11.70
N LYS A 90 -13.09 14.24 -10.37
CA LYS A 90 -12.07 14.80 -9.47
C LYS A 90 -10.82 13.91 -9.37
N ALA A 91 -10.99 12.60 -9.47
CA ALA A 91 -9.87 11.66 -9.50
C ALA A 91 -9.11 11.77 -10.84
N ASP A 92 -9.82 11.90 -11.95
CA ASP A 92 -9.23 12.11 -13.27
C ASP A 92 -8.46 13.44 -13.36
N ASP A 93 -9.03 14.52 -12.84
CA ASP A 93 -8.35 15.83 -12.73
C ASP A 93 -7.07 15.74 -11.89
N ALA A 94 -7.12 15.00 -10.79
CA ALA A 94 -5.98 14.78 -9.91
C ALA A 94 -4.87 13.97 -10.60
N VAL A 95 -5.23 12.89 -11.30
CA VAL A 95 -4.27 12.10 -12.10
C VAL A 95 -3.69 12.93 -13.24
N THR A 96 -4.51 13.73 -13.93
CA THR A 96 -4.07 14.64 -14.99
C THR A 96 -3.08 15.66 -14.45
N THR A 97 -3.35 16.22 -13.26
CA THR A 97 -2.41 17.12 -12.57
C THR A 97 -1.09 16.42 -12.27
N LEU A 98 -1.11 15.20 -11.74
CA LEU A 98 0.12 14.45 -11.45
C LEU A 98 0.92 14.12 -12.72
N ARG A 99 0.23 13.78 -13.82
CA ARG A 99 0.85 13.49 -15.11
C ARG A 99 1.52 14.72 -15.71
N ALA A 100 0.91 15.91 -15.58
CA ALA A 100 1.49 17.17 -16.05
C ALA A 100 2.85 17.50 -15.39
N TYR A 101 3.12 16.93 -14.21
CA TYR A 101 4.40 17.07 -13.50
C TYR A 101 5.27 15.80 -13.54
N SER A 102 4.96 14.85 -14.42
CA SER A 102 5.67 13.56 -14.58
C SER A 102 5.78 12.75 -13.28
N LEU A 103 4.84 12.92 -12.36
CA LEU A 103 4.81 12.21 -11.07
C LEU A 103 4.16 10.83 -11.19
N VAL A 104 3.34 10.63 -12.23
CA VAL A 104 2.67 9.36 -12.54
C VAL A 104 2.64 9.14 -14.04
N ASN A 105 2.56 7.87 -14.44
CA ASN A 105 2.19 7.48 -15.78
C ASN A 105 0.77 6.91 -15.78
N ARG A 106 -0.04 7.23 -16.78
CA ARG A 106 -1.44 6.82 -16.89
C ARG A 106 -1.61 5.87 -18.07
N SER A 107 -2.23 4.72 -17.83
CA SER A 107 -2.85 3.86 -18.84
C SER A 107 -4.37 4.11 -18.85
N ASP A 108 -5.15 3.34 -19.61
CA ASP A 108 -6.60 3.53 -19.73
C ASP A 108 -7.30 3.63 -18.35
N SER A 109 -7.12 2.60 -17.51
CA SER A 109 -7.78 2.49 -16.19
C SER A 109 -6.82 2.30 -15.01
N SER A 110 -5.51 2.41 -15.23
CA SER A 110 -4.51 2.25 -14.18
C SER A 110 -3.45 3.34 -14.21
N VAL A 111 -2.75 3.47 -13.09
CA VAL A 111 -1.67 4.43 -12.89
C VAL A 111 -0.44 3.69 -12.40
N SER A 112 0.72 4.07 -12.94
CA SER A 112 2.02 3.62 -12.48
C SER A 112 2.77 4.78 -11.85
N VAL A 113 3.43 4.52 -10.71
CA VAL A 113 4.24 5.50 -9.98
C VAL A 113 5.64 4.94 -9.82
N HIS A 114 6.64 5.71 -10.24
CA HIS A 114 8.02 5.26 -10.16
C HIS A 114 8.44 5.01 -8.70
N ARG A 115 9.15 3.91 -8.42
CA ARG A 115 9.55 3.52 -7.04
C ARG A 115 10.30 4.62 -6.30
N LEU A 116 11.13 5.39 -7.00
CA LEU A 116 11.84 6.54 -6.41
C LEU A 116 10.85 7.64 -5.96
N VAL A 117 9.83 7.94 -6.77
CA VAL A 117 8.80 8.93 -6.41
C VAL A 117 8.01 8.47 -5.19
N GLN A 118 7.65 7.18 -5.11
CA GLN A 118 7.00 6.61 -3.93
C GLN A 118 7.89 6.72 -2.68
N ALA A 119 9.18 6.38 -2.80
CA ALA A 119 10.14 6.45 -1.70
C ALA A 119 10.34 7.88 -1.18
N MET A 120 10.50 8.86 -2.08
CA MET A 120 10.60 10.28 -1.72
C MET A 120 9.30 10.80 -1.08
N THR A 121 8.15 10.39 -1.63
CA THR A 121 6.84 10.76 -1.08
C THR A 121 6.69 10.28 0.37
N ARG A 122 7.10 9.03 0.67
CA ARG A 122 7.10 8.50 2.05
C ARG A 122 8.09 9.21 2.96
N SER A 123 9.30 9.52 2.48
CA SER A 123 10.39 10.08 3.31
C SER A 123 10.10 11.51 3.79
N GLU A 124 9.29 12.28 3.06
CA GLU A 124 8.86 13.63 3.45
C GLU A 124 7.61 13.63 4.36
N MET A 125 6.96 12.48 4.59
CA MET A 125 5.81 12.43 5.50
C MET A 125 6.24 12.49 6.97
N SER A 126 5.53 13.29 7.76
CA SER A 126 5.65 13.20 9.22
C SER A 126 5.15 11.82 9.71
N PRO A 127 5.66 11.29 10.84
CA PRO A 127 5.23 10.00 11.37
C PRO A 127 3.71 9.89 11.60
N ARG A 128 3.04 11.01 11.89
CA ARG A 128 1.57 11.07 12.01
C ARG A 128 0.88 10.95 10.65
N THR A 129 1.40 11.64 9.63
CA THR A 129 0.85 11.59 8.26
C THR A 129 1.06 10.22 7.64
N TYR A 130 2.26 9.65 7.80
CA TYR A 130 2.61 8.32 7.34
C TYR A 130 1.58 7.27 7.81
N ARG A 131 1.34 7.20 9.13
CA ARG A 131 0.36 6.28 9.72
C ARG A 131 -1.06 6.52 9.23
N LYS A 132 -1.46 7.78 9.11
CA LYS A 132 -2.81 8.15 8.62
C LYS A 132 -3.00 7.74 7.16
N VAL A 133 -1.99 7.89 6.31
CA VAL A 133 -2.05 7.48 4.90
C VAL A 133 -2.06 5.96 4.81
N ALA A 134 -1.13 5.26 5.47
CA ALA A 134 -1.09 3.80 5.51
C ALA A 134 -2.43 3.19 5.97
N GLY A 135 -3.02 3.73 7.04
CA GLY A 135 -4.33 3.28 7.52
C GLY A 135 -5.46 3.48 6.50
N ARG A 136 -5.49 4.61 5.77
CA ARG A 136 -6.47 4.83 4.69
C ARG A 136 -6.30 3.85 3.55
N VAL A 137 -5.06 3.58 3.15
CA VAL A 137 -4.75 2.61 2.10
C VAL A 137 -5.17 1.21 2.53
N ALA A 138 -4.89 0.83 3.79
CA ALA A 138 -5.36 -0.43 4.38
C ALA A 138 -6.89 -0.56 4.34
N SER A 139 -7.62 0.48 4.77
CA SER A 139 -9.08 0.50 4.71
C SER A 139 -9.63 0.46 3.29
N SER A 140 -8.94 1.04 2.32
CA SER A 140 -9.35 1.01 0.92
C SER A 140 -9.14 -0.37 0.32
N LEU A 141 -7.97 -0.98 0.57
CA LEU A 141 -7.70 -2.36 0.14
C LEU A 141 -8.65 -3.36 0.83
N ALA A 142 -8.98 -3.20 2.11
CA ALA A 142 -9.95 -4.06 2.79
C ALA A 142 -11.39 -3.94 2.23
N GLN A 143 -11.72 -2.85 1.54
CA GLN A 143 -13.01 -2.69 0.87
C GLN A 143 -13.04 -3.37 -0.51
N VAL A 144 -11.95 -3.27 -1.27
CA VAL A 144 -11.91 -3.81 -2.65
C VAL A 144 -11.37 -5.25 -2.73
N PHE A 145 -10.58 -5.70 -1.76
CA PHE A 145 -10.03 -7.04 -1.75
C PHE A 145 -11.13 -8.06 -1.40
N PRO A 146 -11.42 -9.03 -2.29
CA PRO A 146 -12.51 -9.98 -2.10
C PRO A 146 -12.46 -10.71 -0.76
N ASN A 147 -13.62 -10.88 -0.13
CA ASN A 147 -13.78 -11.61 1.13
C ASN A 147 -14.04 -13.11 0.93
N ASN A 148 -14.57 -13.51 -0.22
CA ASN A 148 -14.83 -14.89 -0.59
C ASN A 148 -13.91 -15.31 -1.76
N VAL A 149 -13.22 -16.43 -1.62
CA VAL A 149 -12.30 -16.99 -2.62
C VAL A 149 -12.89 -18.20 -3.36
N GLU A 150 -14.22 -18.35 -3.35
CA GLU A 150 -14.91 -19.50 -3.96
C GLU A 150 -15.24 -19.34 -5.46
N SER A 151 -14.97 -18.18 -6.08
CA SER A 151 -15.23 -17.95 -7.52
C SER A 151 -14.01 -17.46 -8.29
N ASP A 152 -13.94 -17.81 -9.58
CA ASP A 152 -12.87 -17.40 -10.49
C ASP A 152 -12.78 -15.87 -10.66
N ALA A 153 -13.93 -15.18 -10.67
CA ALA A 153 -13.98 -13.72 -10.74
C ALA A 153 -13.33 -13.09 -9.50
N CYS A 154 -13.52 -13.68 -8.32
CA CYS A 154 -12.84 -13.24 -7.10
C CYS A 154 -11.32 -13.49 -7.18
N TRP A 155 -10.87 -14.53 -7.88
CA TRP A 155 -9.44 -14.80 -8.01
C TRP A 155 -8.72 -13.76 -8.88
N ALA A 156 -9.33 -13.32 -9.97
CA ALA A 156 -8.76 -12.28 -10.82
C ALA A 156 -8.56 -10.96 -10.04
N GLU A 157 -9.56 -10.53 -9.27
CA GLU A 157 -9.46 -9.33 -8.44
C GLU A 157 -8.48 -9.52 -7.26
N CYS A 158 -8.40 -10.72 -6.68
CA CYS A 158 -7.37 -11.05 -5.69
C CYS A 158 -5.95 -10.94 -6.27
N GLU A 159 -5.68 -11.51 -7.44
CA GLU A 159 -4.37 -11.36 -8.12
C GLU A 159 -4.06 -9.90 -8.42
N ARG A 160 -5.07 -9.13 -8.86
CA ARG A 160 -4.95 -7.70 -9.15
C ARG A 160 -4.53 -6.90 -7.92
N TYR A 161 -5.13 -7.15 -6.76
CA TYR A 161 -4.83 -6.37 -5.55
C TYR A 161 -3.71 -6.92 -4.67
N LEU A 162 -3.34 -8.19 -4.82
CA LEU A 162 -2.32 -8.84 -4.00
C LEU A 162 -0.97 -8.08 -3.99
N PRO A 163 -0.40 -7.62 -5.13
CA PRO A 163 0.85 -6.85 -5.12
C PRO A 163 0.75 -5.58 -4.27
N HIS A 164 -0.41 -4.93 -4.26
CA HIS A 164 -0.65 -3.74 -3.46
C HIS A 164 -0.76 -4.04 -1.97
N VAL A 165 -1.36 -5.17 -1.58
CA VAL A 165 -1.38 -5.64 -0.18
C VAL A 165 0.04 -5.92 0.30
N LEU A 166 0.85 -6.61 -0.50
CA LEU A 166 2.24 -6.91 -0.15
C LEU A 166 3.09 -5.64 0.00
N ALA A 167 2.94 -4.67 -0.92
CA ALA A 167 3.62 -3.38 -0.82
C ALA A 167 3.19 -2.58 0.43
N LEU A 168 1.90 -2.59 0.76
CA LEU A 168 1.41 -1.95 1.99
C LEU A 168 2.00 -2.62 3.23
N VAL A 169 2.07 -3.96 3.25
CA VAL A 169 2.67 -4.72 4.36
C VAL A 169 4.14 -4.35 4.50
N GLU A 170 4.92 -4.33 3.41
CA GLU A 170 6.33 -3.95 3.40
C GLU A 170 6.55 -2.53 3.95
N HIS A 171 5.67 -1.60 3.61
CA HIS A 171 5.77 -0.20 4.02
C HIS A 171 5.01 0.12 5.31
N SER A 172 4.44 -0.87 6.00
CA SER A 172 3.79 -0.69 7.31
C SER A 172 4.65 -1.21 8.45
N ASP A 173 4.58 -0.53 9.59
CA ASP A 173 5.19 -0.92 10.85
C ASP A 173 4.13 -1.11 11.96
N ASP A 174 4.56 -1.59 13.12
CA ASP A 174 3.69 -1.87 14.28
C ASP A 174 2.83 -0.67 14.69
N ARG A 175 3.35 0.56 14.51
CA ARG A 175 2.63 1.79 14.85
C ARG A 175 1.57 2.16 13.81
N SER A 176 1.71 1.68 12.59
CA SER A 176 0.73 1.81 11.50
C SER A 176 -0.22 0.61 11.39
N THR A 177 0.04 -0.48 12.12
CA THR A 177 -0.83 -1.66 12.14
C THR A 177 -2.25 -1.25 12.57
N SER A 178 -3.21 -1.58 11.72
CA SER A 178 -4.64 -1.33 11.91
C SER A 178 -5.43 -2.61 11.68
N ASP A 179 -6.68 -2.65 12.11
CA ASP A 179 -7.52 -3.83 11.87
C ASP A 179 -7.80 -4.03 10.39
N ALA A 180 -7.91 -2.95 9.63
CA ALA A 180 -8.04 -3.02 8.19
C ALA A 180 -6.80 -3.67 7.54
N LEU A 181 -5.59 -3.39 8.05
CA LEU A 181 -4.38 -4.06 7.57
C LEU A 181 -4.39 -5.55 7.87
N LEU A 182 -4.73 -5.93 9.10
CA LEU A 182 -4.79 -7.35 9.50
C LEU A 182 -5.90 -8.10 8.75
N GLU A 183 -7.03 -7.45 8.49
CA GLU A 183 -8.13 -8.01 7.70
C GLU A 183 -7.70 -8.29 6.26
N VAL A 184 -7.06 -7.33 5.60
CA VAL A 184 -6.62 -7.55 4.21
C VAL A 184 -5.46 -8.56 4.15
N MET A 185 -4.56 -8.58 5.15
CA MET A 185 -3.54 -9.64 5.26
C MET A 185 -4.19 -11.01 5.39
N ASN A 186 -5.20 -11.16 6.26
CA ASN A 186 -5.92 -12.42 6.45
C ASN A 186 -6.59 -12.91 5.15
N ARG A 187 -7.31 -12.03 4.44
CA ARG A 187 -7.96 -12.37 3.16
C ARG A 187 -6.94 -12.75 2.08
N ALA A 188 -5.84 -12.01 1.98
CA ALA A 188 -4.74 -12.36 1.08
C ALA A 188 -4.11 -13.71 1.46
N GLY A 189 -4.02 -14.04 2.75
CA GLY A 189 -3.61 -15.35 3.25
C GLY A 189 -4.49 -16.49 2.74
N HIS A 190 -5.82 -16.36 2.91
CA HIS A 190 -6.78 -17.34 2.41
C HIS A 190 -6.68 -17.52 0.89
N PHE A 191 -6.57 -16.42 0.15
CA PHE A 191 -6.37 -16.47 -1.30
C PHE A 191 -5.08 -17.20 -1.69
N LEU A 192 -3.96 -16.86 -1.06
CA LEU A 192 -2.67 -17.52 -1.32
C LEU A 192 -2.73 -19.02 -0.98
N ALA A 193 -3.45 -19.40 0.07
CA ALA A 193 -3.67 -20.80 0.45
C ALA A 193 -4.52 -21.54 -0.60
N ALA A 194 -5.61 -20.93 -1.08
CA ALA A 194 -6.44 -21.47 -2.16
C ALA A 194 -5.62 -21.68 -3.45
N ARG A 195 -4.70 -20.76 -3.76
CA ARG A 195 -3.76 -20.86 -4.89
C ARG A 195 -2.53 -21.73 -4.61
N ARG A 196 -2.48 -22.44 -3.47
CA ARG A 196 -1.39 -23.34 -3.04
C ARG A 196 -0.01 -22.67 -2.94
N ARG A 197 0.04 -21.35 -2.73
CA ARG A 197 1.28 -20.56 -2.57
C ARG A 197 1.79 -20.57 -1.13
N PHE A 198 2.02 -21.76 -0.57
CA PHE A 198 2.24 -21.94 0.89
C PHE A 198 3.41 -21.16 1.47
N ARG A 199 4.51 -21.00 0.72
CA ARG A 199 5.65 -20.18 1.18
C ARG A 199 5.25 -18.72 1.39
N ALA A 200 4.40 -18.17 0.51
CA ALA A 200 3.90 -16.81 0.65
C ALA A 200 2.88 -16.69 1.80
N VAL A 201 2.05 -17.72 2.02
CA VAL A 201 1.14 -17.80 3.19
C VAL A 201 1.95 -17.75 4.49
N GLU A 202 2.96 -18.59 4.63
CA GLU A 202 3.79 -18.67 5.83
C GLU A 202 4.45 -17.33 6.14
N GLN A 203 5.03 -16.67 5.13
CA GLN A 203 5.65 -15.35 5.28
C GLN A 203 4.63 -14.28 5.70
N LEU A 204 3.49 -14.21 5.01
CA LEU A 204 2.48 -13.18 5.25
C LEU A 204 1.78 -13.37 6.61
N MET A 205 1.41 -14.60 6.97
CA MET A 205 0.73 -14.89 8.23
C MET A 205 1.66 -14.71 9.43
N THR A 206 2.94 -15.08 9.31
CA THR A 206 3.95 -14.80 10.35
C THR A 206 4.03 -13.31 10.62
N MET A 207 4.17 -12.49 9.57
CA MET A 207 4.16 -11.02 9.71
C MET A 207 2.85 -10.50 10.32
N ALA A 208 1.69 -11.08 9.96
CA ALA A 208 0.40 -10.68 10.50
C ALA A 208 0.32 -10.93 12.01
N MET A 209 0.80 -12.09 12.47
CA MET A 209 0.80 -12.46 13.89
C MET A 209 1.75 -11.59 14.72
N GLU A 210 2.96 -11.33 14.24
CA GLU A 210 3.93 -10.46 14.92
C GLU A 210 3.31 -9.07 15.16
N ARG A 211 2.64 -8.53 14.13
CA ARG A 211 1.94 -7.24 14.19
C ARG A 211 0.67 -7.26 15.04
N ALA A 212 0.04 -8.43 15.19
CA ALA A 212 -1.15 -8.63 16.00
C ALA A 212 -0.84 -8.99 17.47
N SER A 213 0.43 -8.98 17.88
CA SER A 213 0.90 -9.41 19.21
C SER A 213 0.15 -8.76 20.39
N SER A 214 -0.26 -7.49 20.26
CA SER A 214 -1.07 -6.75 21.24
C SER A 214 -2.59 -6.77 21.00
N ARG A 215 -3.07 -7.53 20.01
CA ARG A 215 -4.48 -7.57 19.57
C ARG A 215 -5.07 -8.97 19.69
N THR A 216 -5.60 -9.29 20.88
CA THR A 216 -6.12 -10.64 21.22
C THR A 216 -7.13 -11.20 20.22
N ARG A 217 -8.03 -10.37 19.66
CA ARG A 217 -9.01 -10.81 18.65
C ARG A 217 -8.38 -11.35 17.38
N TRP A 218 -7.25 -10.78 16.97
CA TRP A 218 -6.57 -11.14 15.72
C TRP A 218 -5.67 -12.35 15.89
N ARG A 219 -5.09 -12.55 17.07
CA ARG A 219 -4.28 -13.75 17.35
C ARG A 219 -5.08 -15.04 17.15
N ARG A 220 -6.34 -15.07 17.60
CA ARG A 220 -7.23 -16.23 17.39
C ARG A 220 -7.54 -16.44 15.91
N ARG A 221 -8.05 -15.40 15.24
CA ARG A 221 -8.48 -15.47 13.84
C ARG A 221 -7.35 -15.77 12.85
N LEU A 222 -6.12 -15.32 13.13
CA LEU A 222 -4.95 -15.61 12.30
C LEU A 222 -4.38 -17.02 12.54
N ALA A 223 -4.55 -17.58 13.74
CA ALA A 223 -4.14 -18.96 14.03
C ALA A 223 -4.98 -19.96 13.21
N ASP A 224 -6.30 -19.76 13.18
CA ASP A 224 -7.23 -20.58 12.37
C ASP A 224 -6.85 -20.57 10.87
N ALA A 225 -6.34 -19.43 10.37
CA ALA A 225 -5.91 -19.28 8.98
C ALA A 225 -4.59 -20.02 8.67
N MET A 226 -3.70 -20.23 9.65
CA MET A 226 -2.49 -21.04 9.47
C MET A 226 -2.78 -22.55 9.49
N ASP A 227 -3.78 -22.97 10.27
CA ASP A 227 -4.22 -24.37 10.34
C ASP A 227 -4.88 -24.87 9.04
N LEU A 228 -5.21 -23.96 8.12
CA LEU A 228 -5.60 -24.32 6.74
C LEU A 228 -4.50 -25.10 6.00
N ARG A 229 -3.23 -25.01 6.43
CA ARG A 229 -2.14 -25.90 5.95
C ARG A 229 -2.41 -27.36 6.34
N GLY A 230 -2.93 -27.61 7.53
CA GLY A 230 -3.26 -28.95 8.03
C GLY A 230 -4.40 -29.60 7.24
N HIS A 231 -5.50 -28.86 7.03
CA HIS A 231 -6.65 -29.39 6.28
C HIS A 231 -6.36 -29.61 4.79
N ALA A 232 -5.59 -28.73 4.14
CA ALA A 232 -5.25 -28.86 2.73
C ALA A 232 -4.14 -29.91 2.44
N LEU A 233 -3.44 -30.37 3.48
CA LEU A 233 -2.53 -31.52 3.44
C LEU A 233 -3.23 -32.82 3.84
N ALA A 234 -4.18 -32.79 4.78
CA ALA A 234 -4.98 -33.94 5.20
C ALA A 234 -6.00 -34.38 4.13
N ALA A 235 -6.51 -33.47 3.30
CA ALA A 235 -7.35 -33.81 2.15
C ALA A 235 -6.59 -34.49 0.98
N ARG A 236 -5.32 -34.87 1.18
CA ARG A 236 -4.46 -35.59 0.21
C ARG A 236 -4.10 -37.01 0.65
N THR A 237 -4.66 -37.50 1.75
CA THR A 237 -4.55 -38.89 2.23
C THR A 237 -5.92 -39.53 2.19
#